data_AF-A0A948ZM04-F1
#
_entry.id   AF-A0A948ZM04-F1
#
_cell.length_a   1.000
_cell.length_b   1.000
_cell.length_c   1.000
_cell.angle_alpha   90.00
_cell.angle_beta   90.00
_cell.angle_gamma   90.00
#
_symmetry.space_group_name_H-M   'P 1'
#
loop_
_entity.id
_entity.type
_entity.pdbx_description
1 polymer ?
#
loop_
_entity_poly.entity_id
_entity_poly.type
_entity_poly.pdbx_seq_one_letter_code
_entity_poly.pdbx_strand_id
1 'polypeptide(L)'
;MPTGDDWHVELFCRFCEPGFRGLPVVFDTEQKRSLAKYRQFRHVIRHGYAMQLDWERMAKGVQNIGTAYAAFKARLRELFGV
;
A
#
# COMPACT_ATOMS: atom_id res chain seq x y z
N MET A 1 -5.75 -10.07 15.24
CA MET A 1 -4.86 -9.20 14.45
C MET A 1 -3.76 -10.07 13.82
N PRO A 2 -3.28 -9.77 12.60
CA PRO A 2 -2.11 -10.43 12.02
C PRO A 2 -0.88 -10.36 12.92
N THR A 3 -0.01 -11.36 12.85
CA THR A 3 1.27 -11.44 13.59
C THR A 3 2.39 -11.93 12.67
N GLY A 4 3.66 -11.72 13.05
CA GLY A 4 4.84 -12.09 12.25
C GLY A 4 5.33 -10.96 11.33
N ASP A 5 6.42 -11.19 10.59
CA ASP A 5 7.13 -10.11 9.87
C ASP A 5 6.30 -9.41 8.78
N ASP A 6 5.33 -10.12 8.19
CA ASP A 6 4.44 -9.60 7.14
C ASP A 6 3.09 -9.10 7.67
N TRP A 7 2.93 -8.94 8.98
CA TRP A 7 1.64 -8.57 9.60
C TRP A 7 1.03 -7.30 8.99
N HIS A 8 1.87 -6.32 8.62
CA HIS A 8 1.44 -5.07 8.00
C HIS A 8 0.78 -5.28 6.63
N VAL A 9 1.29 -6.23 5.84
CA VAL A 9 0.77 -6.55 4.51
C VAL A 9 -0.54 -7.29 4.65
N GLU A 10 -0.59 -8.27 5.57
CA GLU A 10 -1.82 -9.02 5.84
C GLU A 10 -2.94 -8.10 6.34
N LEU A 11 -2.63 -7.18 7.27
CA LEU A 11 -3.61 -6.22 7.79
C LEU A 11 -4.17 -5.35 6.66
N PHE A 12 -3.30 -4.82 5.79
CA PHE A 12 -3.75 -4.04 4.63
C PHE A 12 -4.64 -4.85 3.68
N CYS A 13 -4.26 -6.10 3.39
CA CYS A 13 -5.02 -6.97 2.49
C CYS A 13 -6.43 -7.29 3.00
N ARG A 14 -6.67 -7.29 4.32
CA ARG A 14 -8.02 -7.51 4.89
C ARG A 14 -9.03 -6.40 4.54
N PHE A 15 -8.55 -5.21 4.19
CA PHE A 15 -9.37 -4.07 3.73
C PHE A 15 -9.38 -3.93 2.21
N CYS A 16 -8.85 -4.91 1.48
CA CYS A 16 -8.82 -4.89 0.02
C CYS A 16 -9.78 -5.94 -0.56
N GLU A 17 -9.99 -5.90 -1.87
CA GLU A 17 -10.61 -7.03 -2.58
C GLU A 17 -9.68 -8.26 -2.64
N PRO A 18 -10.21 -9.49 -2.44
CA PRO A 18 -11.55 -9.80 -1.93
C PRO A 18 -11.67 -9.46 -0.42
N GLY A 19 -12.84 -8.95 0.00
CA GLY A 19 -13.06 -8.47 1.36
C GLY A 19 -12.92 -9.56 2.44
N PHE A 20 -12.53 -9.15 3.65
CA PHE A 20 -12.29 -10.06 4.77
C PHE A 20 -13.36 -9.92 5.87
N ARG A 21 -14.20 -10.95 6.04
CA ARG A 21 -15.10 -11.22 7.18
C ARG A 21 -15.58 -9.97 7.95
N GLY A 22 -16.62 -9.31 7.42
CA GLY A 22 -17.30 -8.20 8.10
C GLY A 22 -16.52 -6.89 8.16
N LEU A 23 -15.28 -6.86 7.67
CA LEU A 23 -14.56 -5.62 7.44
C LEU A 23 -14.99 -4.98 6.13
N PRO A 24 -15.05 -3.63 6.07
CA PRO A 24 -15.33 -2.94 4.83
C PRO A 24 -14.22 -3.17 3.81
N VAL A 25 -14.60 -3.27 2.54
CA VAL A 25 -13.66 -3.18 1.43
C VAL A 25 -13.36 -1.70 1.21
N VAL A 26 -12.12 -1.30 1.48
CA VAL A 26 -11.64 0.08 1.37
C VAL A 26 -10.92 0.30 0.04
N PHE A 27 -10.20 -0.71 -0.43
CA PHE A 27 -9.37 -0.62 -1.63
C PHE A 27 -9.71 -1.71 -2.64
N ASP A 28 -9.96 -1.30 -3.87
CA ASP A 28 -10.13 -2.23 -4.99
C ASP A 28 -8.78 -2.86 -5.41
N THR A 29 -8.85 -3.79 -6.35
CA THR A 29 -7.67 -4.52 -6.86
C THR A 29 -6.60 -3.60 -7.47
N GLU A 30 -6.99 -2.49 -8.11
CA GLU A 30 -6.06 -1.54 -8.73
C GLU A 30 -5.32 -0.73 -7.66
N GLN A 31 -6.06 -0.22 -6.68
CA GLN A 31 -5.55 0.54 -5.55
C GLN A 31 -4.60 -0.31 -4.70
N LYS A 32 -4.97 -1.57 -4.42
CA LYS A 32 -4.13 -2.56 -3.75
C LYS A 32 -2.77 -2.69 -4.43
N ARG A 33 -2.75 -2.79 -5.77
CA ARG A 33 -1.55 -2.93 -6.60
C ARG A 33 -0.70 -1.67 -6.61
N SER A 34 -1.33 -0.49 -6.74
CA SER A 34 -0.64 0.80 -6.70
C SER A 34 0.07 1.00 -5.35
N LEU A 35 -0.63 0.76 -4.25
CA LEU A 35 -0.11 0.92 -2.89
C LEU A 35 0.97 -0.11 -2.52
N ALA A 36 0.94 -1.30 -3.14
CA ALA A 36 1.95 -2.34 -2.92
C ALA A 36 3.37 -1.87 -3.27
N LYS A 37 3.53 -1.08 -4.35
CA LYS A 37 4.84 -0.57 -4.79
C LYS A 37 5.53 0.25 -3.71
N TYR A 38 4.77 1.06 -2.98
CA TYR A 38 5.27 1.90 -1.89
C TYR A 38 5.57 1.10 -0.61
N ARG A 39 4.74 0.09 -0.29
CA ARG A 39 5.02 -0.82 0.84
C ARG A 39 6.29 -1.63 0.63
N GLN A 40 6.51 -2.13 -0.58
CA GLN A 40 7.73 -2.87 -0.94
C GLN A 40 8.97 -1.97 -0.85
N PHE A 41 8.86 -0.70 -1.24
CA PHE A 41 9.97 0.26 -1.07
C PHE A 41 10.36 0.43 0.41
N ARG A 42 9.38 0.52 1.33
CA ARG A 42 9.66 0.57 2.78
C ARG A 42 10.47 -0.64 3.25
N HIS A 43 10.18 -1.83 2.74
CA HIS A 43 10.92 -3.05 3.09
C HIS A 43 12.38 -2.96 2.61
N VAL A 44 12.60 -2.50 1.36
CA VAL A 44 13.96 -2.29 0.82
C VAL A 44 14.76 -1.29 1.66
N ILE A 45 14.17 -0.15 2.03
CA ILE A 45 14.87 0.86 2.85
C ILE A 45 15.15 0.36 4.28
N ARG A 46 14.22 -0.40 4.87
CA ARG A 46 14.35 -0.87 6.26
C ARG A 46 15.34 -2.04 6.39
N HIS A 47 15.50 -2.87 5.36
CA HIS A 47 16.31 -4.08 5.40
C HIS A 47 17.54 -4.07 4.49
N GLY A 48 17.68 -3.09 3.59
CA GLY A 48 18.71 -3.06 2.55
C GLY A 48 19.86 -2.10 2.85
N TYR A 49 20.81 -2.51 3.69
CA TYR A 49 22.07 -1.76 3.89
C TYR A 49 23.07 -1.89 2.72
N ALA A 50 22.73 -2.59 1.63
CA ALA A 50 23.64 -2.78 0.49
C ALA A 50 22.94 -3.11 -0.85
N MET A 51 21.67 -2.78 -1.02
CA MET A 51 20.95 -3.12 -2.25
C MET A 51 21.08 -1.99 -3.28
N GLN A 52 21.50 -2.30 -4.52
CA GLN A 52 21.41 -1.35 -5.61
C GLN A 52 19.94 -0.96 -5.79
N LEU A 53 19.66 0.32 -5.56
CA LEU A 53 18.32 0.85 -5.71
C LEU A 53 18.00 0.91 -7.20
N ASP A 54 16.89 0.30 -7.59
CA ASP A 54 16.33 0.43 -8.93
C ASP A 54 15.79 1.85 -9.11
N TRP A 55 16.62 2.72 -9.67
CA TRP A 55 16.34 4.14 -9.87
C TRP A 55 15.17 4.38 -10.81
N GLU A 56 14.98 3.54 -11.83
CA GLU A 56 13.87 3.69 -12.77
C GLU A 56 12.52 3.40 -12.06
N ARG A 57 12.50 2.33 -11.26
CA ARG A 57 11.34 1.99 -10.43
C ARG A 57 11.05 3.07 -9.40
N MET A 58 12.08 3.66 -8.78
CA MET A 58 11.92 4.74 -7.81
C MET A 58 11.40 6.02 -8.46
N ALA A 59 11.96 6.44 -9.60
CA ALA A 59 11.52 7.63 -10.33
C ALA A 59 10.03 7.55 -10.67
N LYS A 60 9.57 6.40 -11.19
CA LYS A 60 8.13 6.14 -11.43
C LYS A 60 7.31 6.22 -10.15
N GLY A 61 7.83 5.74 -9.02
CA GLY A 61 7.17 5.85 -7.72
C GLY A 61 7.02 7.31 -7.26
N VAL A 62 8.09 8.09 -7.35
CA VAL A 62 8.11 9.51 -6.96
C VAL A 62 7.16 10.33 -7.83
N GLN A 63 7.16 10.13 -9.15
CA GLN A 63 6.27 10.84 -10.08
C GLN A 63 4.79 10.57 -9.78
N ASN A 64 4.46 9.34 -9.35
CA ASN A 64 3.07 8.92 -9.14
C ASN A 64 2.59 9.03 -7.68
N ILE A 65 3.45 9.45 -6.74
CA ILE A 65 3.11 9.44 -5.31
C ILE A 65 1.95 10.38 -4.97
N GLY A 66 1.89 11.54 -5.64
CA GLY A 66 0.81 12.51 -5.45
C GLY A 66 -0.56 11.92 -5.82
N THR A 67 -0.64 11.30 -7.00
CA THR A 67 -1.86 10.63 -7.49
C THR A 67 -2.25 9.46 -6.59
N ALA A 68 -1.30 8.61 -6.21
CA ALA A 68 -1.56 7.47 -5.33
C ALA A 68 -2.05 7.91 -3.95
N TYR A 69 -1.46 8.98 -3.39
CA TYR A 69 -1.87 9.52 -2.10
C TYR A 69 -3.23 10.22 -2.15
N ALA A 70 -3.52 10.94 -3.23
CA ALA A 70 -4.84 11.54 -3.44
C ALA A 70 -5.94 10.47 -3.52
N ALA A 71 -5.71 9.41 -4.30
CA ALA A 71 -6.64 8.28 -4.41
C ALA A 71 -6.84 7.57 -3.06
N PHE A 72 -5.76 7.34 -2.32
CA PHE A 72 -5.83 6.77 -0.98
C PHE A 72 -6.68 7.62 -0.03
N LYS A 73 -6.44 8.95 0.02
CA LYS A 73 -7.23 9.87 0.85
C LYS A 73 -8.69 9.89 0.43
N ALA A 74 -8.99 9.94 -0.86
CA ALA A 74 -10.36 9.95 -1.36
C ALA A 74 -11.15 8.73 -0.88
N ARG A 75 -10.55 7.53 -0.91
CA ARG A 75 -11.19 6.31 -0.37
C ARG A 75 -11.47 6.39 1.12
N LEU A 76 -10.53 6.92 1.91
CA LEU A 76 -10.77 7.09 3.34
C LEU A 76 -11.87 8.11 3.64
N ARG A 77 -11.94 9.20 2.85
CA ARG A 77 -13.01 10.20 2.97
C ARG A 77 -14.38 9.59 2.68
N GLU A 78 -14.47 8.81 1.60
CA GLU A 78 -15.69 8.13 1.18
C GLU A 78 -16.24 7.19 2.27
N LEU A 79 -15.35 6.47 2.96
CA LEU A 79 -15.75 5.50 3.99
C LEU A 79 -15.96 6.10 5.38
N PHE A 80 -15.19 7.13 5.76
CA PHE A 80 -15.18 7.65 7.14
C PHE A 80 -15.72 9.07 7.27
N GLY A 81 -16.04 9.76 6.17
CA GLY A 81 -16.65 11.10 6.19
C GLY A 81 -15.74 12.24 6.71
N VAL A 82 -14.42 12.04 6.69
CA VAL A 82 -13.39 13.00 7.18
C VAL A 82 -12.55 13.56 6.03
#